data_AF-A0A940U499-F1
#
_entry.id   AF-A0A940U499-F1
#
_cell.length_a   1.000
_cell.length_b   1.000
_cell.length_c   1.000
_cell.angle_alpha   90.00
_cell.angle_beta   90.00
_cell.angle_gamma   90.00
#
_symmetry.space_group_name_H-M   'P 1'
#
loop_
_entity.id
_entity.type
_entity.pdbx_description
1 polymer ?
#
loop_
_entity_poly.entity_id
_entity_poly.type
_entity_poly.pdbx_seq_one_letter_code
_entity_poly.pdbx_strand_id
1 'polypeptide(L)'
;MAWIHRINHMTPGEKEGLYRLLIPPSLFRRFRINPLSFTDSEGRKLVRFYCPEREETVMVEIKRSPDDRDPIFSIQVSDGNDYSQLNWDFLVVNDPEGERFHIDVDEKGHDTLWGRATRNLKEEERALRAGLAPGQVRRGLGLTREIIAGLEHFARILDIKTIALEALFYHNAIAYERCGFTYFEGLKRMRRIHQAFQDSGDLFKKLNGDSPFRQPGFENTVRGRSWAIHDGVISEIDDGILEEGWFSPKMYLMVGKPREVGTFPGGVY
;
A
#
# COMPACT_ATOMS: atom_id res chain seq x y z
N MET A 1 -21.93 -15.84 -6.49
CA MET A 1 -21.29 -15.44 -5.22
C MET A 1 -19.80 -15.63 -5.39
N ALA A 2 -19.06 -14.56 -5.21
CA ALA A 2 -17.61 -14.55 -5.20
C ALA A 2 -17.08 -15.16 -3.88
N TRP A 3 -15.77 -15.16 -3.69
CA TRP A 3 -15.11 -16.04 -2.71
C TRP A 3 -15.13 -15.51 -1.29
N ILE A 4 -14.90 -14.22 -1.07
CA ILE A 4 -14.83 -13.61 0.26
C ILE A 4 -16.19 -13.75 0.96
N HIS A 5 -17.29 -13.42 0.26
CA HIS A 5 -18.64 -13.65 0.78
C HIS A 5 -18.85 -15.12 1.20
N ARG A 6 -18.40 -16.09 0.39
CA ARG A 6 -18.55 -17.53 0.71
C ARG A 6 -17.72 -17.93 1.93
N ILE A 7 -16.47 -17.48 2.03
CA ILE A 7 -15.59 -17.79 3.16
C ILE A 7 -16.13 -17.14 4.45
N ASN A 8 -16.70 -15.94 4.35
CA ASN A 8 -17.34 -15.23 5.46
C ASN A 8 -18.54 -16.01 6.05
N HIS A 9 -19.16 -16.93 5.31
CA HIS A 9 -20.23 -17.80 5.80
C HIS A 9 -19.75 -19.13 6.43
N MET A 10 -18.46 -19.44 6.38
CA MET A 10 -17.91 -20.66 6.98
C MET A 10 -17.86 -20.57 8.51
N THR A 11 -17.55 -21.69 9.17
CA THR A 11 -17.27 -21.66 10.62
C THR A 11 -16.01 -20.81 10.91
N PRO A 12 -15.85 -20.28 12.13
CA PRO A 12 -14.67 -19.49 12.49
C PRO A 12 -13.33 -20.20 12.18
N GLY A 13 -13.20 -21.48 12.53
CA GLY A 13 -11.97 -22.23 12.29
C GLY A 13 -11.64 -22.42 10.80
N GLU A 14 -12.65 -22.66 9.96
CA GLU A 14 -12.49 -22.80 8.52
C GLU A 14 -12.07 -21.49 7.86
N LYS A 15 -12.76 -20.39 8.17
CA LYS A 15 -12.45 -19.08 7.58
C LYS A 15 -11.10 -18.55 8.06
N GLU A 16 -10.77 -18.69 9.34
CA GLU A 16 -9.44 -18.30 9.86
C GLU A 16 -8.34 -19.14 9.20
N GLY A 17 -8.59 -20.44 8.96
CA GLY A 17 -7.66 -21.33 8.25
C GLY A 17 -7.34 -20.87 6.83
N LEU A 18 -8.36 -20.40 6.08
CA LEU A 18 -8.19 -19.85 4.73
C LEU A 18 -7.58 -18.46 4.75
N TYR A 19 -8.10 -17.54 5.56
CA TYR A 19 -7.60 -16.16 5.64
C TYR A 19 -6.19 -16.05 6.22
N ARG A 20 -5.71 -17.07 6.93
CA ARG A 20 -4.29 -17.18 7.31
C ARG A 20 -3.35 -17.10 6.10
N LEU A 21 -3.78 -17.53 4.92
CA LEU A 21 -2.96 -17.48 3.70
C LEU A 21 -2.67 -16.03 3.24
N LEU A 22 -3.45 -15.05 3.73
CA LEU A 22 -3.19 -13.63 3.49
C LEU A 22 -2.06 -13.07 4.38
N ILE A 23 -1.60 -13.84 5.38
CA ILE A 23 -0.57 -13.42 6.32
C ILE A 23 0.81 -13.89 5.83
N PRO A 24 1.80 -13.00 5.67
CA PRO A 24 3.19 -13.36 5.39
C PRO A 24 3.73 -14.35 6.45
N PRO A 25 4.17 -15.56 6.07
CA PRO A 25 4.67 -16.56 7.02
C PRO A 25 5.81 -16.06 7.90
N SER A 26 6.64 -15.13 7.41
CA SER A 26 7.74 -14.55 8.16
C SER A 26 7.29 -13.81 9.43
N LEU A 27 6.06 -13.26 9.45
CA LEU A 27 5.51 -12.55 10.60
C LEU A 27 5.26 -13.47 11.79
N PHE A 28 4.76 -14.70 11.55
CA PHE A 28 4.56 -15.68 12.63
C PHE A 28 5.87 -15.97 13.35
N ARG A 29 6.94 -16.23 12.59
CA ARG A 29 8.26 -16.51 13.16
C ARG A 29 8.85 -15.27 13.84
N ARG A 30 8.81 -14.11 13.17
CA ARG A 30 9.44 -12.87 13.66
C ARG A 30 8.83 -12.40 14.98
N PHE A 31 7.52 -12.52 15.13
CA PHE A 31 6.79 -12.05 16.31
C PHE A 31 6.35 -13.18 17.24
N ARG A 32 6.84 -14.41 17.03
CA ARG A 32 6.57 -15.60 17.85
C ARG A 32 5.07 -15.86 18.04
N ILE A 33 4.31 -15.68 16.96
CA ILE A 33 2.87 -15.93 16.93
C ILE A 33 2.65 -17.38 16.49
N ASN A 34 1.86 -18.13 17.24
CA ASN A 34 1.45 -19.47 16.85
C ASN A 34 0.50 -19.40 15.64
N PRO A 35 0.80 -20.06 14.50
CA PRO A 35 0.02 -19.93 13.26
C PRO A 35 -1.30 -20.71 13.26
N LEU A 36 -1.65 -21.40 14.36
CA LEU A 36 -2.90 -22.14 14.52
C LEU A 36 -3.82 -21.49 15.56
N SER A 37 -3.27 -21.07 16.71
CA SER A 37 -4.06 -20.37 17.73
C SER A 37 -4.11 -18.85 17.50
N PHE A 38 -3.15 -18.32 16.74
CA PHE A 38 -2.93 -16.88 16.53
C PHE A 38 -2.62 -16.11 17.82
N THR A 39 -2.02 -16.81 18.78
CA THR A 39 -1.64 -16.26 20.09
C THR A 39 -0.13 -16.22 20.26
N ASP A 40 0.33 -15.44 21.23
CA ASP A 40 1.69 -15.54 21.77
C ASP A 40 1.84 -16.68 22.80
N SER A 41 2.99 -16.71 23.48
CA SER A 41 3.30 -17.68 24.54
C SER A 41 2.48 -17.50 25.82
N GLU A 42 1.87 -16.34 26.02
CA GLU A 42 1.00 -16.04 27.17
C GLU A 42 -0.49 -16.31 26.84
N GLY A 43 -0.79 -16.72 25.61
CA GLY A 43 -2.16 -16.97 25.15
C GLY A 43 -2.91 -15.72 24.70
N ARG A 44 -2.24 -14.56 24.58
CA ARG A 44 -2.86 -13.33 24.08
C ARG A 44 -3.07 -13.43 22.58
N LYS A 45 -4.28 -13.13 22.08
CA LYS A 45 -4.59 -13.14 20.64
C LYS A 45 -3.94 -11.95 19.96
N LEU A 46 -3.05 -12.20 19.00
CA LEU A 46 -2.29 -11.17 18.28
C LEU A 46 -2.76 -10.97 16.84
N VAL A 47 -3.53 -11.92 16.29
CA VAL A 47 -4.14 -11.80 14.97
C VAL A 47 -5.65 -11.69 15.10
N ARG A 48 -6.24 -10.72 14.41
CA ARG A 48 -7.67 -10.51 14.34
C ARG A 48 -8.14 -10.63 12.89
N PHE A 49 -9.25 -11.35 12.71
CA PHE A 49 -9.97 -11.43 11.44
C PHE A 49 -11.28 -10.67 11.60
N TYR A 50 -11.45 -9.59 10.85
CA TYR A 50 -12.72 -8.88 10.75
C TYR A 50 -13.38 -9.28 9.42
N CYS A 51 -14.38 -10.15 9.52
CA CYS A 51 -15.06 -10.77 8.39
C CYS A 51 -16.58 -10.84 8.65
N PRO A 52 -17.31 -9.71 8.55
CA PRO A 52 -18.74 -9.70 8.77
C PRO A 52 -19.45 -10.62 7.77
N GLU A 53 -20.35 -11.50 8.24
CA GLU A 53 -20.93 -12.57 7.42
C GLU A 53 -21.62 -12.07 6.15
N ARG A 54 -22.27 -10.89 6.22
CA ARG A 54 -23.03 -10.30 5.11
C ARG A 54 -22.20 -9.40 4.19
N GLU A 55 -20.92 -9.25 4.49
CA GLU A 55 -20.03 -8.40 3.71
C GLU A 55 -19.15 -9.23 2.79
N GLU A 56 -18.73 -8.61 1.70
CA GLU A 56 -17.85 -9.20 0.69
C GLU A 56 -16.40 -8.77 0.93
N THR A 57 -16.07 -8.37 2.17
CA THR A 57 -14.73 -7.91 2.59
C THR A 57 -14.22 -8.71 3.78
N VAL A 58 -12.90 -8.79 3.90
CA VAL A 58 -12.19 -9.25 5.09
C VAL A 58 -11.02 -8.32 5.37
N MET A 59 -10.79 -8.04 6.64
CA MET A 59 -9.57 -7.41 7.14
C MET A 59 -8.85 -8.37 8.07
N VAL A 60 -7.55 -8.57 7.85
CA VAL A 60 -6.67 -9.37 8.70
C VAL A 60 -5.62 -8.46 9.32
N GLU A 61 -5.59 -8.38 10.64
CA GLU A 61 -4.72 -7.49 11.40
C GLU A 61 -3.80 -8.29 12.34
N ILE A 62 -2.54 -7.88 12.46
CA ILE A 62 -1.57 -8.39 13.43
C ILE A 62 -1.01 -7.23 14.24
N LYS A 63 -1.02 -7.37 15.56
CA LYS A 63 -0.37 -6.43 16.49
C LYS A 63 0.74 -7.11 17.29
N ARG A 64 1.71 -6.33 17.79
CA ARG A 64 2.76 -6.86 18.69
C ARG A 64 2.17 -7.13 20.07
N SER A 65 1.35 -6.21 20.56
CA SER A 65 0.49 -6.34 21.73
C SER A 65 -0.95 -5.97 21.36
N PRO A 66 -1.98 -6.57 21.98
CA PRO A 66 -3.38 -6.19 21.73
C PRO A 66 -3.66 -4.69 21.92
N ASP A 67 -2.93 -4.05 22.84
CA ASP A 67 -3.09 -2.64 23.21
C ASP A 67 -2.33 -1.67 22.29
N ASP A 68 -1.52 -2.16 21.35
CA ASP A 68 -0.79 -1.28 20.44
C ASP A 68 -1.76 -0.49 19.54
N ARG A 69 -1.46 0.80 19.38
CA ARG A 69 -2.23 1.69 18.49
C ARG A 69 -2.15 1.24 17.04
N ASP A 70 -0.93 1.09 16.52
CA ASP A 70 -0.70 0.78 15.12
C ASP A 70 -0.44 -0.73 14.95
N PRO A 71 -1.06 -1.39 13.95
CA PRO A 71 -0.75 -2.79 13.68
C PRO A 71 0.64 -2.93 13.06
N ILE A 72 1.26 -4.10 13.27
CA ILE A 72 2.43 -4.55 12.51
C ILE A 72 2.02 -4.76 11.06
N PHE A 73 0.88 -5.39 10.86
CA PHE A 73 0.38 -5.79 9.55
C PHE A 73 -1.13 -5.66 9.53
N SER A 74 -1.68 -5.08 8.48
CA SER A 74 -3.12 -5.08 8.23
C SER A 74 -3.36 -5.16 6.74
N ILE A 75 -4.16 -6.13 6.30
CA ILE A 75 -4.54 -6.28 4.89
C ILE A 75 -6.05 -6.38 4.77
N GLN A 76 -6.61 -5.61 3.83
CA GLN A 76 -8.01 -5.72 3.46
C GLN A 76 -8.14 -6.23 2.04
N VAL A 77 -9.00 -7.21 1.84
CA VAL A 77 -9.40 -7.68 0.52
C VAL A 77 -10.91 -7.83 0.44
N SER A 78 -11.45 -7.64 -0.76
CA SER A 78 -12.86 -7.83 -1.05
C SER A 78 -13.07 -8.57 -2.36
N ASP A 79 -14.29 -9.07 -2.55
CA ASP A 79 -14.68 -9.65 -3.83
C ASP A 79 -14.62 -8.60 -4.94
N GLY A 80 -14.17 -9.02 -6.13
CA GLY A 80 -14.19 -8.20 -7.33
C GLY A 80 -15.55 -8.19 -8.02
N ASN A 81 -15.57 -7.73 -9.27
CA ASN A 81 -16.79 -7.68 -10.08
C ASN A 81 -17.41 -9.07 -10.33
N ASP A 82 -16.59 -10.12 -10.29
CA ASP A 82 -17.00 -11.51 -10.45
C ASP A 82 -16.10 -12.47 -9.64
N TYR A 83 -16.36 -13.77 -9.75
CA TYR A 83 -15.65 -14.82 -9.01
C TYR A 83 -14.17 -14.98 -9.39
N SER A 84 -13.72 -14.36 -10.49
CA SER A 84 -12.36 -14.45 -11.01
C SER A 84 -11.45 -13.31 -10.54
N GLN A 85 -12.00 -12.31 -9.85
CA GLN A 85 -11.27 -11.13 -9.38
C GLN A 85 -11.34 -10.98 -7.86
N LEU A 86 -10.19 -10.63 -7.26
CA LEU A 86 -10.07 -10.17 -5.89
C LEU A 86 -9.63 -8.70 -5.89
N ASN A 87 -10.25 -7.87 -5.07
CA ASN A 87 -9.77 -6.52 -4.82
C ASN A 87 -8.86 -6.52 -3.60
N TRP A 88 -7.70 -5.88 -3.71
CA TRP A 88 -6.81 -5.58 -2.61
C TRP A 88 -6.98 -4.11 -2.24
N ASP A 89 -7.75 -3.89 -1.17
CA ASP A 89 -8.29 -2.57 -0.83
C ASP A 89 -7.32 -1.76 0.04
N PHE A 90 -6.58 -2.43 0.92
CA PHE A 90 -5.73 -1.76 1.90
C PHE A 90 -4.54 -2.60 2.36
N LEU A 91 -3.42 -1.94 2.67
CA LEU A 91 -2.26 -2.54 3.31
C LEU A 91 -1.58 -1.58 4.28
N VAL A 92 -1.27 -2.08 5.47
CA VAL A 92 -0.31 -1.51 6.42
C VAL A 92 0.75 -2.55 6.74
N VAL A 93 2.02 -2.12 6.75
CA VAL A 93 3.15 -2.90 7.24
C VAL A 93 4.08 -1.97 8.00
N ASN A 94 4.16 -2.12 9.30
CA ASN A 94 4.95 -1.28 10.20
C ASN A 94 6.02 -2.09 10.92
N ASP A 95 7.19 -1.48 11.09
CA ASP A 95 8.15 -1.87 12.10
C ASP A 95 7.69 -1.33 13.46
N PRO A 96 7.25 -2.17 14.40
CA PRO A 96 6.78 -1.70 15.70
C PRO A 96 7.90 -1.10 16.56
N GLU A 97 9.17 -1.38 16.25
CA GLU A 97 10.32 -0.77 16.93
C GLU A 97 10.71 0.59 16.32
N GLY A 98 10.21 0.91 15.12
CA GLY A 98 10.49 2.16 14.44
C GLY A 98 9.75 3.34 15.06
N GLU A 99 10.34 4.53 14.99
CA GLU A 99 9.69 5.78 15.39
C GLU A 99 8.35 5.97 14.65
N ARG A 100 7.36 6.52 15.36
CA ARG A 100 6.06 6.88 14.80
C ARG A 100 6.02 8.36 14.47
N PHE A 101 5.64 8.69 13.24
CA PHE A 101 5.38 10.05 12.77
C PHE A 101 3.87 10.27 12.70
N HIS A 102 3.39 11.36 13.29
CA HIS A 102 1.96 11.65 13.43
C HIS A 102 1.35 12.31 12.18
N ILE A 103 1.67 11.78 10.99
CA ILE A 103 1.17 12.30 9.71
C ILE A 103 -0.30 11.94 9.45
N ASP A 104 -0.84 10.97 10.18
CA ASP A 104 -2.22 10.52 10.13
C ASP A 104 -3.19 11.46 10.87
N VAL A 105 -2.66 12.43 11.64
CA VAL A 105 -3.47 13.39 12.40
C VAL A 105 -2.97 14.83 12.25
N ASP A 106 -3.89 15.78 12.21
CA ASP A 106 -3.58 17.22 12.21
C ASP A 106 -3.15 17.73 13.61
N GLU A 107 -2.82 19.02 13.72
CA GLU A 107 -2.42 19.65 14.99
C GLU A 107 -3.52 19.60 16.08
N LYS A 108 -4.77 19.33 15.69
CA LYS A 108 -5.92 19.18 16.59
C LYS A 108 -6.28 17.71 16.86
N GLY A 109 -5.55 16.77 16.27
CA GLY A 109 -5.79 15.33 16.41
C GLY A 109 -6.84 14.75 15.47
N HIS A 110 -7.32 15.51 14.47
CA HIS A 110 -8.26 14.98 13.47
C HIS A 110 -7.54 14.19 12.39
N ASP A 111 -8.20 13.19 11.84
CA ASP A 111 -7.69 12.38 10.73
C ASP A 111 -7.37 13.24 9.49
N THR A 112 -6.17 13.07 8.92
CA THR A 112 -5.73 13.78 7.72
C THR A 112 -6.31 13.20 6.42
N LEU A 113 -6.97 12.05 6.51
CA LEU A 113 -7.45 11.23 5.40
C LEU A 113 -6.34 10.96 4.38
N TRP A 114 -5.15 10.61 4.88
CA TRP A 114 -3.92 10.38 4.10
C TRP A 114 -3.41 11.65 3.38
N GLY A 115 -3.56 12.80 4.04
CA GLY A 115 -3.16 14.10 3.48
C GLY A 115 -4.17 14.71 2.50
N ARG A 116 -5.36 14.10 2.35
CA ARG A 116 -6.41 14.59 1.43
C ARG A 116 -7.32 15.65 2.04
N ALA A 117 -7.56 15.58 3.35
CA ALA A 117 -8.40 16.56 4.05
C ALA A 117 -7.56 17.70 4.63
N THR A 118 -6.53 17.35 5.41
CA THR A 118 -5.57 18.25 6.02
C THR A 118 -4.18 17.61 5.98
N ARG A 119 -3.13 18.37 6.26
CA ARG A 119 -1.75 17.86 6.33
C ARG A 119 -1.07 18.30 7.62
N ASN A 120 -0.28 17.41 8.21
CA ASN A 120 0.63 17.73 9.30
C ASN A 120 2.04 17.88 8.75
N LEU A 121 2.33 19.07 8.20
CA LEU A 121 3.57 19.32 7.44
C LEU A 121 4.84 19.11 8.28
N LYS A 122 4.79 19.42 9.59
CA LYS A 122 5.93 19.22 10.50
C LYS A 122 6.28 17.74 10.64
N GLU A 123 5.28 16.89 10.83
CA GLU A 123 5.47 15.45 10.94
C GLU A 123 5.82 14.81 9.59
N GLU A 124 5.25 15.31 8.49
CA GLU A 124 5.62 14.85 7.14
C GLU A 124 7.08 15.17 6.82
N GLU A 125 7.56 16.36 7.18
CA GLU A 125 8.97 16.72 7.01
C GLU A 125 9.90 15.84 7.86
N ARG A 126 9.52 15.54 9.11
CA ARG A 126 10.26 14.58 9.95
C ARG A 126 10.28 13.19 9.34
N ALA A 127 9.13 12.71 8.86
CA ALA A 127 9.00 11.40 8.21
C ALA A 127 9.88 11.33 6.95
N LEU A 128 9.83 12.38 6.10
CA LEU A 128 10.70 12.52 4.94
C LEU A 128 12.18 12.41 5.31
N ARG A 129 12.64 13.17 6.31
CA ARG A 129 14.04 13.15 6.76
C ARG A 129 14.46 11.79 7.33
N ALA A 130 13.53 11.05 7.93
CA ALA A 130 13.73 9.68 8.38
C ALA A 130 13.64 8.62 7.25
N GLY A 131 13.39 9.06 6.01
CA GLY A 131 13.33 8.20 4.83
C GLY A 131 11.98 7.49 4.63
N LEU A 132 10.90 7.97 5.23
CA LEU A 132 9.56 7.44 4.96
C LEU A 132 9.02 8.00 3.64
N ALA A 133 8.07 7.29 3.03
CA ALA A 133 7.27 7.76 1.90
C ALA A 133 5.98 8.44 2.40
N PRO A 134 5.27 9.20 1.56
CA PRO A 134 3.96 9.76 1.92
C PRO A 134 3.00 8.69 2.46
N GLY A 135 2.22 9.04 3.48
CA GLY A 135 1.27 8.13 4.12
C GLY A 135 1.89 7.07 5.02
N GLN A 136 3.21 6.96 5.15
CA GLN A 136 3.83 6.05 6.13
C GLN A 136 3.95 6.71 7.51
N VAL A 137 3.26 6.16 8.52
CA VAL A 137 3.40 6.59 9.92
C VAL A 137 4.60 5.94 10.62
N ARG A 138 5.12 4.83 10.10
CA ARG A 138 6.30 4.11 10.58
C ARG A 138 7.07 3.54 9.40
N ARG A 139 8.35 3.24 9.62
CA ARG A 139 9.15 2.47 8.66
C ARG A 139 8.49 1.11 8.43
N GLY A 140 8.43 0.66 7.18
CA GLY A 140 7.90 -0.67 6.85
C GLY A 140 8.93 -1.81 7.01
N LEU A 141 8.43 -3.04 7.06
CA LEU A 141 9.25 -4.26 7.21
C LEU A 141 9.84 -4.81 5.90
N GLY A 142 9.59 -4.18 4.76
CA GLY A 142 10.08 -4.64 3.46
C GLY A 142 9.39 -5.91 2.93
N LEU A 143 8.14 -6.15 3.32
CA LEU A 143 7.42 -7.41 3.06
C LEU A 143 6.59 -7.43 1.77
N THR A 144 6.63 -6.38 0.93
CA THR A 144 5.75 -6.24 -0.25
C THR A 144 5.75 -7.48 -1.15
N ARG A 145 6.92 -8.04 -1.46
CA ARG A 145 7.02 -9.25 -2.29
C ARG A 145 6.43 -10.49 -1.62
N GLU A 146 6.62 -10.64 -0.32
CA GLU A 146 6.07 -11.78 0.44
C GLU A 146 4.55 -11.70 0.53
N ILE A 147 4.01 -10.49 0.74
CA ILE A 147 2.57 -10.22 0.77
C ILE A 147 1.93 -10.56 -0.57
N ILE A 148 2.51 -10.09 -1.67
CA ILE A 148 2.00 -10.37 -3.01
C ILE A 148 2.06 -11.87 -3.31
N ALA A 149 3.13 -12.56 -2.90
CA ALA A 149 3.22 -14.01 -3.05
C ALA A 149 2.11 -14.74 -2.25
N GLY A 150 1.79 -14.27 -1.04
CA GLY A 150 0.68 -14.76 -0.22
C GLY A 150 -0.69 -14.54 -0.89
N LEU A 151 -0.93 -13.33 -1.40
CA LEU A 151 -2.13 -12.99 -2.17
C LEU A 151 -2.28 -13.87 -3.42
N GLU A 152 -1.22 -14.05 -4.20
CA GLU A 152 -1.25 -14.94 -5.38
C GLU A 152 -1.48 -16.40 -5.00
N HIS A 153 -0.96 -16.84 -3.85
CA HIS A 153 -1.18 -18.21 -3.37
C HIS A 153 -2.64 -18.41 -2.94
N PHE A 154 -3.19 -17.46 -2.19
CA PHE A 154 -4.61 -17.43 -1.82
C PHE A 154 -5.50 -17.44 -3.08
N ALA A 155 -5.20 -16.58 -4.05
CA ALA A 155 -5.93 -16.50 -5.30
C ALA A 155 -5.88 -17.83 -6.09
N ARG A 156 -4.72 -18.48 -6.17
CA ARG A 156 -4.57 -19.79 -6.84
C ARG A 156 -5.41 -20.89 -6.19
N ILE A 157 -5.47 -20.93 -4.86
CA ILE A 157 -6.28 -21.94 -4.14
C ILE A 157 -7.77 -21.79 -4.47
N LEU A 158 -8.22 -20.56 -4.71
CA LEU A 158 -9.62 -20.23 -4.99
C LEU A 158 -9.92 -20.12 -6.49
N ASP A 159 -8.97 -20.44 -7.37
CA ASP A 159 -9.09 -20.25 -8.82
C ASP A 159 -9.40 -18.80 -9.27
N ILE A 160 -9.02 -17.82 -8.45
CA ILE A 160 -9.07 -16.39 -8.78
C ILE A 160 -7.96 -16.10 -9.80
N LYS A 161 -8.30 -15.34 -10.84
CA LYS A 161 -7.43 -15.09 -11.99
C LYS A 161 -6.70 -13.74 -11.91
N THR A 162 -7.30 -12.77 -11.21
CA THR A 162 -6.82 -11.40 -11.19
C THR A 162 -6.92 -10.81 -9.79
N ILE A 163 -5.89 -10.08 -9.36
CA ILE A 163 -5.91 -9.23 -8.17
C ILE A 163 -5.87 -7.78 -8.63
N ALA A 164 -6.85 -6.96 -8.24
CA ALA A 164 -6.93 -5.55 -8.60
C ALA A 164 -6.72 -4.64 -7.37
N LEU A 165 -6.24 -3.41 -7.57
CA LEU A 165 -6.06 -2.42 -6.51
C LEU A 165 -6.04 -0.99 -7.07
N GLU A 166 -6.15 -0.01 -6.17
CA GLU A 166 -5.81 1.39 -6.43
C GLU A 166 -4.52 1.78 -5.71
N ALA A 167 -3.54 2.28 -6.44
CA ALA A 167 -2.28 2.71 -5.84
C ALA A 167 -2.39 4.15 -5.31
N LEU A 168 -2.78 4.32 -4.04
CA LEU A 168 -3.05 5.63 -3.43
C LEU A 168 -1.93 6.67 -3.63
N PHE A 169 -0.68 6.23 -3.62
CA PHE A 169 0.50 7.08 -3.79
C PHE A 169 1.39 6.59 -4.95
N TYR A 170 2.15 7.52 -5.53
CA TYR A 170 3.08 7.23 -6.64
C TYR A 170 4.06 6.09 -6.31
N HIS A 171 4.64 6.09 -5.11
CA HIS A 171 5.59 5.03 -4.72
C HIS A 171 4.94 3.65 -4.65
N ASN A 172 3.65 3.56 -4.29
CA ASN A 172 2.90 2.29 -4.30
C ASN A 172 2.75 1.78 -5.73
N ALA A 173 2.40 2.66 -6.68
CA ALA A 173 2.27 2.28 -8.08
C ALA A 173 3.58 1.68 -8.62
N ILE A 174 4.72 2.35 -8.37
CA ILE A 174 6.04 1.85 -8.79
C ILE A 174 6.42 0.54 -8.06
N ALA A 175 6.10 0.41 -6.78
CA ALA A 175 6.36 -0.82 -6.03
C ALA A 175 5.58 -2.01 -6.60
N TYR A 176 4.32 -1.80 -6.99
CA TYR A 176 3.46 -2.83 -7.56
C TYR A 176 3.85 -3.19 -9.00
N GLU A 177 4.27 -2.22 -9.83
CA GLU A 177 4.88 -2.48 -11.14
C GLU A 177 6.04 -3.47 -11.03
N ARG A 178 6.96 -3.23 -10.08
CA ARG A 178 8.13 -4.08 -9.80
C ARG A 178 7.78 -5.48 -9.28
N CYS A 179 6.52 -5.69 -8.95
CA CYS A 179 5.96 -6.97 -8.52
C CYS A 179 5.02 -7.59 -9.56
N GLY A 180 4.98 -7.05 -10.78
CA GLY A 180 4.26 -7.66 -11.91
C GLY A 180 2.85 -7.11 -12.15
N PHE A 181 2.42 -6.09 -11.39
CA PHE A 181 1.16 -5.40 -11.67
C PHE A 181 1.29 -4.54 -12.92
N THR A 182 0.20 -4.47 -13.68
CA THR A 182 0.00 -3.54 -14.80
C THR A 182 -1.25 -2.69 -14.55
N TYR A 183 -1.65 -1.89 -15.53
CA TYR A 183 -2.68 -0.87 -15.37
C TYR A 183 -3.97 -1.26 -16.09
N PHE A 184 -5.09 -1.15 -15.39
CA PHE A 184 -6.40 -0.94 -16.01
C PHE A 184 -6.52 0.53 -16.46
N GLU A 185 -6.13 1.45 -15.57
CA GLU A 185 -6.21 2.90 -15.80
C GLU A 185 -4.93 3.57 -15.27
N GLY A 186 -4.47 4.63 -15.96
CA GLY A 186 -3.36 5.46 -15.48
C GLY A 186 -1.98 5.22 -16.09
N LEU A 187 -1.78 4.20 -16.95
CA LEU A 187 -0.48 3.96 -17.60
C LEU A 187 0.05 5.17 -18.38
N LYS A 188 -0.82 5.84 -19.17
CA LYS A 188 -0.46 7.04 -19.93
C LYS A 188 0.02 8.16 -19.00
N ARG A 189 -0.66 8.34 -17.86
CA ARG A 189 -0.30 9.35 -16.85
C ARG A 189 1.03 9.03 -16.19
N MET A 190 1.25 7.79 -15.77
CA MET A 190 2.50 7.35 -15.15
C MET A 190 3.71 7.54 -16.09
N ARG A 191 3.56 7.20 -17.38
CA ARG A 191 4.58 7.49 -18.40
C ARG A 191 4.83 8.99 -18.57
N ARG A 192 3.78 9.80 -18.56
CA ARG A 192 3.91 11.26 -18.67
C ARG A 192 4.60 11.87 -17.46
N ILE A 193 4.26 11.43 -16.25
CA ILE A 193 4.95 11.82 -15.01
C ILE A 193 6.45 11.55 -15.15
N HIS A 194 6.84 10.37 -15.62
CA HIS A 194 8.25 10.07 -15.83
C HIS A 194 8.93 11.00 -16.82
N GLN A 195 8.31 11.26 -17.98
CA GLN A 195 8.81 12.21 -18.97
C GLN A 195 8.97 13.61 -18.38
N ALA A 196 8.00 14.08 -17.61
CA ALA A 196 8.03 15.42 -17.02
C ALA A 196 9.08 15.57 -15.90
N PHE A 197 9.50 14.46 -15.28
CA PHE A 197 10.63 14.42 -14.35
C PHE A 197 12.00 14.21 -15.04
N GLN A 198 12.06 14.02 -16.36
CA GLN A 198 13.36 13.99 -17.07
C GLN A 198 13.96 15.38 -17.16
N ASP A 199 15.26 15.43 -17.51
CA ASP A 199 16.00 16.67 -17.72
C ASP A 199 15.21 17.66 -18.59
N SER A 200 15.12 18.91 -18.14
CA SER A 200 14.34 19.98 -18.79
C SER A 200 12.81 19.81 -18.79
N GLY A 201 12.28 18.75 -18.19
CA GLY A 201 10.84 18.55 -17.99
C GLY A 201 10.26 19.49 -16.94
N ASP A 202 8.96 19.75 -17.00
CA ASP A 202 8.34 20.78 -16.17
C ASP A 202 8.26 20.38 -14.69
N LEU A 203 8.06 19.09 -14.38
CA LEU A 203 8.16 18.61 -12.99
C LEU A 203 9.61 18.66 -12.49
N PHE A 204 10.59 18.38 -13.35
CA PHE A 204 12.01 18.49 -13.00
C PHE A 204 12.38 19.93 -12.61
N LYS A 205 11.95 20.93 -13.38
CA LYS A 205 12.19 22.36 -13.08
C LYS A 205 11.61 22.81 -11.73
N LYS A 206 10.56 22.13 -11.26
CA LYS A 206 9.92 22.41 -9.96
C LYS A 206 10.66 21.78 -8.76
N LEU A 207 11.66 20.95 -8.99
CA LEU A 207 12.54 20.39 -7.95
C LEU A 207 13.68 21.37 -7.62
N ASN A 208 13.31 22.58 -7.19
CA ASN A 208 14.22 23.71 -6.99
C ASN A 208 14.63 23.92 -5.51
N GLY A 209 14.07 23.13 -4.59
CA GLY A 209 14.35 23.23 -3.16
C GLY A 209 13.51 24.23 -2.37
N ASP A 210 12.52 24.90 -2.99
CA ASP A 210 11.64 25.87 -2.31
C ASP A 210 10.73 25.23 -1.24
N SER A 211 10.58 23.91 -1.29
CA SER A 211 9.85 23.07 -0.35
C SER A 211 10.75 21.91 0.08
N PRO A 212 10.71 21.46 1.36
CA PRO A 212 11.44 20.26 1.78
C PRO A 212 11.03 19.03 0.95
N PHE A 213 9.82 19.03 0.37
CA PHE A 213 9.29 17.95 -0.45
C PHE A 213 9.69 18.03 -1.94
N ARG A 214 10.47 19.03 -2.36
CA ARG A 214 10.83 19.29 -3.77
C ARG A 214 12.33 19.57 -3.97
N GLN A 215 13.16 18.73 -3.36
CA GLN A 215 14.61 18.91 -3.42
C GLN A 215 15.18 18.44 -4.77
N PRO A 216 16.23 19.11 -5.30
CA PRO A 216 17.02 18.56 -6.39
C PRO A 216 17.50 17.14 -6.08
N GLY A 217 17.46 16.23 -7.06
CA GLY A 217 17.78 14.82 -6.89
C GLY A 217 16.56 13.94 -6.63
N PHE A 218 15.41 14.51 -6.27
CA PHE A 218 14.16 13.75 -6.07
C PHE A 218 13.69 13.07 -7.35
N GLU A 219 14.03 13.60 -8.53
CA GLU A 219 13.76 12.99 -9.83
C GLU A 219 14.39 11.60 -9.99
N ASN A 220 15.42 11.26 -9.21
CA ASN A 220 16.13 9.98 -9.30
C ASN A 220 15.60 8.91 -8.36
N THR A 221 14.69 9.27 -7.43
CA THR A 221 14.19 8.35 -6.41
C THR A 221 12.68 8.22 -6.41
N VAL A 222 12.18 7.01 -6.12
CA VAL A 222 10.75 6.71 -6.04
C VAL A 222 10.13 7.52 -4.89
N ARG A 223 10.79 7.53 -3.72
CA ARG A 223 10.35 8.32 -2.56
C ARG A 223 10.36 9.82 -2.84
N GLY A 224 11.43 10.35 -3.45
CA GLY A 224 11.53 11.77 -3.79
C GLY A 224 10.41 12.23 -4.72
N ARG A 225 10.22 11.54 -5.85
CA ARG A 225 9.09 11.82 -6.77
C ARG A 225 7.75 11.72 -6.05
N SER A 226 7.56 10.71 -5.20
CA SER A 226 6.30 10.55 -4.47
C SER A 226 6.02 11.70 -3.50
N TRP A 227 7.03 12.23 -2.82
CA TRP A 227 6.88 13.41 -1.95
C TRP A 227 6.58 14.67 -2.74
N ALA A 228 7.27 14.91 -3.86
CA ALA A 228 6.98 16.05 -4.71
C ALA A 228 5.54 16.02 -5.25
N ILE A 229 5.08 14.83 -5.68
CA ILE A 229 3.70 14.60 -6.13
C ILE A 229 2.69 14.82 -4.99
N HIS A 230 2.96 14.29 -3.80
CA HIS A 230 2.14 14.53 -2.60
C HIS A 230 2.08 16.01 -2.22
N ASP A 231 3.16 16.74 -2.47
CA ASP A 231 3.24 18.18 -2.27
C ASP A 231 2.54 19.01 -3.36
N GLY A 232 1.86 18.36 -4.30
CA GLY A 232 1.03 19.02 -5.31
C GLY A 232 1.78 19.52 -6.54
N VAL A 233 3.03 19.11 -6.77
CA VAL A 233 3.84 19.61 -7.89
C VAL A 233 3.19 19.41 -9.26
N ILE A 234 2.36 18.37 -9.42
CA ILE A 234 1.64 18.09 -10.67
C ILE A 234 0.63 19.19 -10.98
N SER A 235 -0.07 19.71 -9.99
CA SER A 235 -1.11 20.73 -10.17
C SER A 235 -0.53 22.12 -10.52
N GLU A 236 0.80 22.27 -10.55
CA GLU A 236 1.47 23.54 -10.84
C GLU A 236 2.07 23.62 -12.24
N ILE A 237 1.84 22.60 -13.08
CA ILE A 237 2.31 22.58 -14.47
C ILE A 237 1.12 22.57 -15.41
N ASP A 238 1.29 23.21 -16.57
CA ASP A 238 0.32 23.19 -17.66
C ASP A 238 0.63 21.99 -18.56
N ASP A 239 -0.09 20.89 -18.37
CA ASP A 239 0.13 19.65 -19.09
C ASP A 239 -1.19 18.90 -19.30
N GLY A 240 -1.64 18.81 -20.56
CA GLY A 240 -2.95 18.23 -20.91
C GLY A 240 -3.20 16.76 -20.54
N ILE A 241 -2.22 16.04 -19.99
CA ILE A 241 -2.40 14.70 -19.42
C ILE A 241 -2.45 14.73 -17.88
N LEU A 242 -1.83 15.75 -17.28
CA LEU A 242 -1.62 15.89 -15.84
C LEU A 242 -2.46 16.99 -15.17
N GLU A 243 -3.31 17.71 -15.92
CA GLU A 243 -4.16 18.81 -15.45
C GLU A 243 -4.90 18.53 -14.13
N GLU A 244 -5.40 17.30 -13.95
CA GLU A 244 -6.18 16.90 -12.76
C GLU A 244 -5.31 16.57 -11.53
N GLY A 245 -3.98 16.73 -11.63
CA GLY A 245 -3.07 16.34 -10.57
C GLY A 245 -2.90 14.82 -10.44
N TRP A 246 -2.53 14.40 -9.23
CA TRP A 246 -2.42 12.98 -8.90
C TRP A 246 -3.79 12.33 -8.73
N PHE A 247 -3.93 11.16 -9.33
CA PHE A 247 -5.01 10.23 -9.07
C PHE A 247 -4.43 8.83 -8.86
N SER A 248 -5.08 8.03 -8.03
CA SER A 248 -4.68 6.64 -7.82
C SER A 248 -4.89 5.85 -9.12
N PRO A 249 -3.84 5.31 -9.77
CA PRO A 249 -4.05 4.43 -10.91
C PRO A 249 -4.68 3.12 -10.46
N LYS A 250 -5.61 2.60 -11.26
CA LYS A 250 -6.19 1.26 -11.07
C LYS A 250 -5.25 0.23 -11.70
N MET A 251 -4.74 -0.67 -10.87
CA MET A 251 -3.75 -1.66 -11.26
C MET A 251 -4.30 -3.08 -11.08
N TYR A 252 -3.70 -4.03 -11.81
CA TYR A 252 -4.01 -5.44 -11.63
C TYR A 252 -2.81 -6.35 -11.86
N LEU A 253 -2.83 -7.49 -11.20
CA LEU A 253 -1.92 -8.60 -11.36
C LEU A 253 -2.69 -9.81 -11.92
N MET A 254 -2.21 -10.36 -13.03
CA MET A 254 -2.68 -11.66 -13.51
C MET A 254 -1.98 -12.75 -12.70
N VAL A 255 -2.77 -13.54 -11.98
CA VAL A 255 -2.26 -14.58 -11.08
C VAL A 255 -1.42 -15.59 -11.88
N GLY A 256 -0.15 -15.75 -11.49
CA GLY A 256 0.81 -16.63 -12.17
C GLY A 256 1.28 -16.15 -13.55
N LYS A 257 0.93 -14.92 -13.97
CA LYS A 257 1.35 -14.31 -15.25
C LYS A 257 1.75 -12.85 -15.05
N PRO A 258 2.79 -12.57 -14.25
CA PRO A 258 3.24 -11.20 -13.99
C PRO A 258 3.59 -10.47 -15.29
N ARG A 259 3.32 -9.18 -15.35
CA ARG A 259 3.64 -8.34 -16.51
C ARG A 259 4.81 -7.43 -16.20
N GLU A 260 5.70 -7.28 -17.17
CA GLU A 260 6.79 -6.31 -17.07
C GLU A 260 6.28 -4.94 -17.53
N VAL A 261 6.04 -4.07 -16.55
CA VAL A 261 5.80 -2.64 -16.78
C VAL A 261 6.84 -1.87 -15.98
N GLY A 262 7.42 -0.85 -16.59
CA GLY A 262 8.31 0.07 -15.91
C GLY A 262 8.00 1.49 -16.35
N THR A 263 7.30 2.26 -15.51
CA THR A 263 7.08 3.68 -15.76
C THR A 263 8.13 4.56 -15.09
N PHE A 264 9.02 3.99 -14.28
CA PHE A 264 10.22 4.66 -13.80
C PHE A 264 11.45 3.74 -13.91
N PRO A 265 11.99 3.55 -15.13
CA PRO A 265 13.18 2.73 -15.34
C PRO A 265 14.39 3.31 -14.57
N GLY A 266 15.15 2.44 -13.91
CA GLY A 266 16.36 2.81 -13.17
C GLY A 266 16.15 3.56 -11.85
N GLY A 267 14.91 3.90 -11.47
CA GLY A 267 14.64 4.66 -10.26
C GLY A 267 15.11 3.95 -8.98
N VAL A 268 15.80 4.66 -8.09
CA VAL A 268 16.20 4.13 -6.77
C VAL A 268 15.02 4.26 -5.80
N TYR A 269 14.81 3.29 -4.89
CA TYR A 269 13.69 3.37 -3.94
C TYR A 269 13.99 4.35 -2.79
#